data_AF-A0A946UTB3-F1
#
_entry.id   AF-A0A946UTB3-F1
#
_cell.length_a   1.000
_cell.length_b   1.000
_cell.length_c   1.000
_cell.angle_alpha   90.00
_cell.angle_beta   90.00
_cell.angle_gamma   90.00
#
_symmetry.space_group_name_H-M   'P 1'
#
loop_
_entity.id
_entity.type
_entity.pdbx_description
1 polymer ?
#
loop_
_entity_poly.entity_id
_entity_poly.type
_entity_poly.pdbx_seq_one_letter_code
_entity_poly.pdbx_strand_id
1 'polypeptide(L)' 'MRPSRLLILGLLVFLWSSALTAEADESESWDVNNIPGTPRDISIDTTSGTWMSLDVSPDGRTIAFDLLGDIYTLP' A
#
# COMPACT_ATOMS: atom_id res chain seq x y z
N MET A 1 -20.73 -5.71 -59.73
CA MET A 1 -20.37 -5.28 -58.35
C MET A 1 -18.88 -5.51 -58.14
N ARG A 2 -18.08 -4.44 -57.96
CA ARG A 2 -16.64 -4.55 -57.73
C ARG A 2 -16.39 -4.80 -56.22
N PRO A 3 -15.74 -5.91 -55.81
CA PRO A 3 -15.59 -6.29 -54.39
C PRO A 3 -14.75 -5.31 -53.54
N SER A 4 -14.16 -4.29 -54.17
CA SER A 4 -13.26 -3.31 -53.58
C SER A 4 -13.87 -2.48 -52.44
N ARG A 5 -15.19 -2.26 -52.42
CA ARG A 5 -15.85 -1.43 -51.39
C ARG A 5 -16.13 -2.18 -50.09
N LEU A 6 -16.36 -3.51 -50.15
CA LEU A 6 -16.52 -4.34 -48.95
C LEU A 6 -15.18 -4.59 -48.25
N LEU A 7 -14.09 -4.62 -49.01
CA LEU A 7 -12.74 -4.86 -48.49
C LEU A 7 -12.24 -3.66 -47.64
N ILE A 8 -12.56 -2.43 -48.05
CA ILE A 8 -12.22 -1.21 -47.30
C ILE A 8 -13.05 -1.11 -46.00
N LEU A 9 -14.33 -1.49 -46.05
CA LEU A 9 -15.18 -1.48 -44.85
C LEU A 9 -14.74 -2.54 -43.84
N GLY A 10 -14.37 -3.75 -44.32
CA GLY A 10 -13.81 -4.79 -43.46
C GLY A 10 -12.47 -4.39 -42.82
N LEU A 11 -11.61 -3.68 -43.57
CA LEU A 11 -10.35 -3.15 -43.06
C LEU A 11 -10.57 -2.07 -41.99
N LEU A 12 -11.52 -1.16 -42.21
CA LEU A 12 -11.87 -0.12 -41.24
C LEU A 12 -12.47 -0.69 -39.94
N VAL A 13 -13.32 -1.71 -40.05
CA VAL A 13 -13.88 -2.41 -38.87
C VAL A 13 -12.78 -3.16 -38.10
N PHE A 14 -11.82 -3.77 -38.81
CA PHE A 14 -10.68 -4.44 -38.19
C PHE A 14 -9.75 -3.44 -37.47
N LEU A 15 -9.47 -2.28 -38.07
CA LEU A 15 -8.67 -1.22 -37.43
C LEU A 15 -9.38 -0.61 -36.20
N TRP A 16 -10.72 -0.53 -36.19
CA TRP A 16 -11.47 -0.07 -35.03
C TRP A 16 -11.46 -1.08 -33.88
N SER A 17 -11.50 -2.39 -34.18
CA SER A 17 -11.40 -3.43 -33.15
C SER A 17 -10.01 -3.50 -32.50
N SER A 18 -8.93 -3.18 -33.22
CA SER A 18 -7.58 -3.14 -32.64
C SER A 18 -7.36 -1.98 -31.67
N ALA A 19 -8.08 -0.86 -31.83
CA ALA A 19 -7.98 0.29 -30.91
C ALA A 19 -8.69 0.07 -29.57
N LEU A 20 -9.53 -0.96 -29.45
CA LEU A 20 -10.24 -1.31 -28.21
C LEU A 20 -9.48 -2.36 -27.36
N THR A 21 -8.30 -2.81 -27.81
CA THR A 21 -7.52 -3.85 -27.12
C THR A 21 -6.50 -3.24 -26.16
N ALA A 22 -6.74 -3.52 -24.87
CA ALA A 22 -5.83 -3.51 -23.72
C ALA A 22 -5.39 -2.14 -23.17
N GLU A 23 -6.18 -1.59 -22.24
CA GLU A 23 -5.57 -0.99 -21.04
C GLU A 23 -4.97 -2.15 -20.24
N ALA A 24 -3.65 -2.29 -20.31
CA ALA A 24 -2.93 -3.12 -19.36
C ALA A 24 -3.07 -2.44 -18.00
N ASP A 25 -3.79 -3.08 -17.08
CA ASP A 25 -3.80 -2.73 -15.67
C ASP A 25 -2.39 -3.03 -15.13
N GLU A 26 -1.48 -2.07 -15.29
CA GLU A 26 -0.19 -2.07 -14.61
C GLU A 26 -0.49 -1.87 -13.12
N SER A 27 -0.80 -2.97 -12.43
CA SER A 27 -0.93 -2.96 -10.98
C SER A 27 0.35 -2.36 -10.41
N GLU A 28 0.25 -1.19 -9.76
CA GLU A 28 1.41 -0.54 -9.17
C GLU A 28 2.18 -1.55 -8.32
N SER A 29 3.50 -1.61 -8.53
CA SER A 29 4.36 -2.48 -7.73
C SER A 29 4.25 -2.07 -6.28
N TRP A 30 3.87 -3.00 -5.41
CA TRP A 30 3.76 -2.78 -3.97
C TRP A 30 5.04 -2.11 -3.42
N ASP A 31 4.89 -0.89 -2.91
CA ASP A 31 5.95 -0.15 -2.21
C ASP A 31 5.60 -0.05 -0.72
N VAL A 32 6.38 -0.72 0.12
CA VAL A 32 6.24 -0.69 1.59
C VAL A 32 6.39 0.72 2.18
N ASN A 33 7.07 1.63 1.48
CA ASN A 33 7.32 2.99 1.95
C ASN A 33 6.19 3.95 1.60
N ASN A 34 5.32 3.57 0.66
CA ASN A 34 4.17 4.37 0.24
C ASN A 34 2.91 3.93 1.00
N ILE A 35 2.87 4.24 2.30
CA ILE A 35 1.74 3.90 3.17
C ILE A 35 0.49 4.68 2.71
N PRO A 36 -0.58 4.00 2.25
CA PRO A 36 -1.77 4.69 1.80
C PRO A 36 -2.58 5.25 2.98
N GLY A 37 -3.14 6.44 2.81
CA GLY A 37 -4.03 7.08 3.79
C GLY A 37 -3.35 8.17 4.64
N THR A 38 -4.15 8.85 5.45
CA THR A 38 -3.67 9.91 6.35
C THR A 38 -3.25 9.29 7.69
N PRO A 39 -2.03 9.57 8.21
CA PRO A 39 -1.63 9.16 9.54
C PRO A 39 -2.62 9.65 10.60
N ARG A 40 -2.86 8.84 11.61
CA ARG A 40 -3.70 9.20 12.75
C ARG A 40 -3.07 8.72 14.04
N ASP A 41 -3.22 9.52 15.08
CA ASP A 41 -2.79 9.14 16.42
C ASP A 41 -3.77 8.14 17.02
N ILE A 42 -3.23 7.09 17.63
CA ILE A 42 -4.00 6.09 18.36
C ILE A 42 -3.65 6.23 19.84
N SER A 43 -4.65 6.56 20.67
CA SER A 43 -4.49 6.53 22.11
C SER A 43 -4.51 5.08 22.58
N ILE A 44 -3.45 4.66 23.26
CA ILE A 44 -3.33 3.34 23.89
C ILE A 44 -3.52 3.54 25.39
N ASP A 45 -4.61 2.99 25.92
CA ASP A 45 -4.89 2.92 27.36
C ASP A 45 -4.94 1.45 27.77
N THR A 46 -3.88 0.97 28.42
CA THR A 46 -3.76 -0.40 28.92
C THR A 46 -2.98 -0.41 30.22
N THR A 47 -3.26 -1.42 31.03
CA THR A 47 -2.60 -1.68 32.32
C THR A 47 -1.75 -2.95 32.30
N SER A 48 -1.72 -3.69 31.19
CA SER A 48 -0.96 -4.93 31.06
C SER A 48 -0.46 -5.17 29.64
N GLY A 49 0.62 -5.94 29.53
CA GLY A 49 1.16 -6.47 28.28
C GLY A 49 1.77 -7.86 28.52
N THR A 50 1.97 -8.63 27.45
CA THR A 50 2.56 -9.96 27.52
C THR A 50 3.94 -9.96 26.87
N TRP A 51 4.88 -10.71 27.45
CA TRP A 51 6.24 -10.90 26.89
C TRP A 51 7.00 -9.59 26.60
N MET A 52 7.07 -8.70 27.58
CA MET A 52 7.76 -7.42 27.45
C MET A 52 9.18 -7.50 28.00
N SER A 53 10.09 -6.75 27.39
CA SER A 53 11.42 -6.44 27.93
C SER A 53 11.39 -5.07 28.61
N LEU A 54 12.16 -4.90 29.68
CA LEU A 54 12.24 -3.67 30.46
C LEU A 54 13.69 -3.39 30.87
N ASP A 55 14.08 -2.12 30.84
CA ASP A 55 15.35 -1.63 31.37
C ASP A 55 15.20 -0.27 32.06
N VAL A 56 16.19 0.09 32.89
CA VAL A 56 16.22 1.32 33.68
C VAL A 56 17.46 2.13 33.31
N SER A 57 17.28 3.44 33.13
CA SER A 57 18.39 4.35 32.86
C SER A 57 19.44 4.34 33.99
N PRO A 58 20.73 4.59 33.70
CA PRO A 58 21.78 4.60 34.73
C PRO A 58 21.55 5.60 35.88
N ASP A 59 20.80 6.68 35.61
CA ASP A 59 20.43 7.69 36.61
C ASP A 59 19.16 7.33 37.40
N GLY A 60 18.49 6.23 37.07
CA GLY A 60 17.29 5.73 37.72
C GLY A 60 16.01 6.53 37.45
N ARG A 61 16.02 7.47 36.49
CA ARG A 61 14.91 8.41 36.24
C ARG A 61 14.01 8.01 35.07
N THR A 62 14.32 6.92 34.38
CA THR A 62 13.59 6.54 33.18
C THR A 62 13.52 5.03 33.05
N ILE A 63 12.33 4.53 32.75
CA ILE A 63 12.09 3.14 32.38
C ILE A 63 11.86 3.11 30.87
N ALA A 64 12.55 2.19 30.19
CA ALA A 64 12.28 1.87 28.79
C ALA A 64 11.69 0.46 28.69
N PHE A 65 10.64 0.29 27.88
CA PHE A 65 10.03 -1.02 27.64
C PHE A 65 9.43 -1.11 26.23
N ASP A 66 9.29 -2.33 25.72
CA ASP A 66 8.62 -2.58 24.44
C ASP A 66 7.12 -2.88 24.60
N LEU A 67 6.30 -2.39 23.67
CA LEU A 67 4.87 -2.70 23.55
C LEU A 67 4.41 -2.52 22.09
N LEU A 68 3.66 -3.48 21.53
CA LEU A 68 3.17 -3.44 20.13
C LEU A 68 4.25 -3.24 19.05
N GLY A 69 5.52 -3.53 19.35
CA GLY A 69 6.65 -3.35 18.43
C GLY A 69 7.33 -1.98 18.53
N ASP A 70 6.85 -1.08 19.38
CA ASP A 70 7.46 0.22 19.67
C ASP A 70 8.15 0.22 21.04
N ILE A 71 9.09 1.14 21.23
CA ILE A 71 9.76 1.38 22.52
C ILE A 71 9.13 2.60 23.17
N TYR A 72 8.62 2.41 24.38
CA TYR A 72 8.03 3.46 25.21
C TYR A 72 8.97 3.83 26.34
N THR A 73 8.87 5.09 26.80
CA THR A 73 9.60 5.59 27.97
C THR A 73 8.65 6.24 28.97
N LEU A 74 8.90 5.99 30.25
CA LEU A 74 8.21 6.64 31.36
C LEU A 74 9.24 7.28 32.30
N PRO A 75 8.93 8.40 32.96
CA PRO A 75 9.61 8.80 34.20
C PRO A 75 9.51 7.73 35.29
#